data_AF-A0A817NPX8-F1
#
_entry.id   AF-A0A817NPX8-F1
#
_cell.length_a   1.000
_cell.length_b   1.000
_cell.length_c   1.000
_cell.angle_alpha   90.00
_cell.angle_beta   90.00
_cell.angle_gamma   90.00
#
_symmetry.space_group_name_H-M   'P 1'
#
loop_
_entity.id
_entity.type
_entity.pdbx_description
1 polymer ?
#
loop_
_entity_poly.entity_id
_entity_poly.type
_entity_poly.pdbx_seq_one_letter_code
_entity_poly.pdbx_strand_id
1 'polypeptide(L)'
;MEVNLAQIVSTQGFGDPQRITLFGESAGAVSVGLHLLSPKSRPLFNNAILESSGPSAKWAVLTPQIAKYRSEKFLNVFTRYITERYESDCLYLNMWISINDQQEPLAVMVWFYGEGFVSESSTLRVYDGSILSSTQNVAIISIEYRVEFLGFLYLDTPDAPDNQDLFDQQLALEWIYRNLRNFGDDTQRIRLFADQLALESYNSGFIGYTFVPTIDADFIPYDPEQIVSKRDFKRCSISLAVNKDEGTYFNVYIPYENMSIYSWSYVDYKTFQHAIKQICFSFHFQSVLSCSTTK
;
A
#
# COMPACT_ATOMS: atom_id res chain seq x y z
N MET A 1 -11.43 -6.50 12.01
CA MET A 1 -10.53 -7.65 12.06
C MET A 1 -11.20 -8.88 12.59
N GLU A 2 -11.43 -9.84 11.71
CA GLU A 2 -11.28 -11.24 12.07
C GLU A 2 -9.79 -11.61 11.98
N VAL A 3 -9.30 -12.52 12.82
CA VAL A 3 -7.91 -13.01 12.74
C VAL A 3 -7.97 -14.35 12.02
N ASN A 4 -7.31 -14.47 10.86
CA ASN A 4 -7.18 -15.77 10.21
C ASN A 4 -6.07 -16.54 10.92
N LEU A 5 -6.49 -17.43 11.82
CA LEU A 5 -5.65 -18.19 12.73
C LEU A 5 -5.05 -19.39 12.00
N ALA A 6 -4.10 -19.16 11.07
CA ALA A 6 -3.42 -20.28 10.44
C ALA A 6 -2.62 -21.10 11.48
N GLN A 7 -1.95 -20.46 12.45
CA GLN A 7 -1.25 -21.14 13.56
C GLN A 7 -1.05 -20.19 14.76
N ILE A 8 -1.89 -20.26 15.79
CA ILE A 8 -1.59 -19.64 17.10
C ILE A 8 -1.55 -20.74 18.15
N VAL A 9 -0.40 -20.86 18.83
CA VAL A 9 -0.13 -21.89 19.85
C VAL A 9 0.01 -21.28 21.26
N SER A 10 -0.22 -19.97 21.44
CA SER A 10 -0.06 -19.32 22.75
C SER A 10 -1.21 -18.37 23.08
N THR A 11 -1.72 -18.48 24.31
CA THR A 11 -2.65 -17.55 24.98
C THR A 11 -1.93 -16.49 25.81
N GLN A 12 -0.60 -16.39 25.66
CA GLN A 12 0.25 -15.36 26.26
C GLN A 12 0.75 -14.41 25.17
N GLY A 13 0.98 -13.14 25.51
CA GLY A 13 1.51 -12.14 24.58
C GLY A 13 2.73 -12.64 23.81
N PHE A 14 2.79 -12.32 22.52
CA PHE A 14 3.80 -12.84 21.60
C PHE A 14 4.81 -11.78 21.16
N GLY A 15 4.51 -10.49 21.31
CA GLY A 15 5.30 -9.41 20.71
C GLY A 15 5.58 -8.23 21.63
N ASP A 16 6.60 -7.46 21.27
CA ASP A 16 6.98 -6.22 21.94
C ASP A 16 6.46 -4.99 21.18
N PRO A 17 5.52 -4.20 21.75
CA PRO A 17 5.02 -2.98 21.13
C PRO A 17 6.07 -1.87 20.98
N GLN A 18 7.27 -2.04 21.57
CA GLN A 18 8.41 -1.15 21.36
C GLN A 18 9.33 -1.59 20.20
N ARG A 19 9.01 -2.69 19.52
CA ARG A 19 9.80 -3.25 18.42
C ARG A 19 8.91 -3.62 17.23
N ILE A 20 8.08 -2.68 16.81
CA ILE A 20 7.24 -2.83 15.61
C ILE A 20 7.94 -2.16 14.41
N THR A 21 8.09 -2.90 13.31
CA THR A 21 8.59 -2.41 12.04
C THR A 21 7.48 -2.51 11.00
N LEU A 22 7.14 -1.39 10.36
CA LEU A 22 6.24 -1.40 9.21
C LEU A 22 7.05 -1.67 7.94
N PHE A 23 6.55 -2.51 7.04
CA PHE A 23 7.18 -2.75 5.76
C PHE A 23 6.17 -3.03 4.66
N GLY A 24 6.49 -2.64 3.44
CA GLY A 24 5.59 -2.76 2.30
C GLY A 24 6.30 -2.47 0.98
N GLU A 25 5.69 -2.96 -0.09
CA GLU A 25 6.16 -2.85 -1.46
C GLU A 25 5.18 -2.01 -2.30
N SER A 26 5.69 -1.24 -3.26
CA SER A 26 4.87 -0.44 -4.18
C SER A 26 3.87 0.48 -3.45
N ALA A 27 2.56 0.29 -3.63
CA ALA A 27 1.54 1.05 -2.90
C ALA A 27 1.58 0.79 -1.38
N GLY A 28 1.98 -0.40 -0.93
CA GLY A 28 2.23 -0.69 0.48
C GLY A 28 3.40 0.11 1.04
N ALA A 29 4.45 0.34 0.23
CA ALA A 29 5.54 1.25 0.60
C ALA A 29 5.07 2.70 0.72
N VAL A 30 4.12 3.11 -0.14
CA VAL A 30 3.42 4.40 0.00
C VAL A 30 2.66 4.44 1.32
N SER A 31 1.86 3.42 1.66
CA SER A 31 1.13 3.32 2.92
C SER A 31 2.06 3.44 4.14
N VAL A 32 3.16 2.69 4.17
CA VAL A 32 4.21 2.80 5.21
C VAL A 32 4.75 4.22 5.30
N GLY A 33 5.01 4.83 4.13
CA GLY A 33 5.36 6.24 4.01
C GLY A 33 4.34 7.16 4.64
N LEU A 34 3.05 7.00 4.32
CA LEU A 34 1.97 7.83 4.84
C LEU A 34 1.79 7.65 6.35
N HIS A 35 2.01 6.44 6.90
CA HIS A 35 2.06 6.22 8.34
C HIS A 35 3.25 6.94 9.03
N LEU A 36 4.39 7.13 8.35
CA LEU A 36 5.48 7.99 8.87
C LEU A 36 5.07 9.46 8.94
N LEU A 37 4.26 9.91 7.98
CA LEU A 37 3.79 11.29 7.88
C LEU A 37 2.60 11.57 8.82
N SER A 38 1.70 10.59 8.99
CA SER A 38 0.46 10.71 9.77
C SER A 38 0.74 10.82 11.28
N PRO A 39 0.37 11.93 11.95
CA PRO A 39 0.54 12.10 13.39
C PRO A 39 -0.11 10.99 14.23
N LYS A 40 -1.23 10.42 13.77
CA LYS A 40 -1.98 9.37 14.48
C LYS A 40 -1.24 8.03 14.51
N SER A 41 -0.46 7.76 13.46
CA SER A 41 0.25 6.50 13.31
C SER A 41 1.62 6.50 13.99
N ARG A 42 2.27 7.67 14.15
CA ARG A 42 3.65 7.78 14.68
C ARG A 42 3.89 7.02 15.99
N PRO A 43 2.96 6.95 16.96
CA PRO A 43 3.18 6.22 18.21
C PRO A 43 3.13 4.68 18.09
N LEU A 44 2.56 4.15 17.00
CA LEU A 44 2.19 2.74 16.88
C LEU A 44 3.30 1.83 16.35
N PHE A 45 4.43 2.41 15.93
CA PHE A 45 5.55 1.65 15.38
C PHE A 45 6.89 2.30 15.69
N ASN A 46 7.99 1.62 15.35
CA ASN A 46 9.35 2.01 15.73
C ASN A 46 10.27 2.16 14.54
N ASN A 47 10.11 1.38 13.47
CA ASN A 47 10.95 1.43 12.28
C ASN A 47 10.09 1.27 11.00
N ALA A 48 10.65 1.65 9.86
CA ALA A 48 9.98 1.49 8.57
C ALA A 48 10.92 0.96 7.48
N ILE A 49 10.40 0.14 6.58
CA ILE A 49 11.07 -0.34 5.36
C ILE A 49 10.14 -0.05 4.19
N LEU A 50 10.63 0.67 3.18
CA LEU A 50 9.87 1.01 1.98
C LEU A 50 10.56 0.42 0.76
N GLU A 51 9.84 -0.42 0.04
CA GLU A 51 10.34 -1.13 -1.15
C GLU A 51 9.64 -0.57 -2.41
N SER A 52 10.43 -0.17 -3.40
CA SER A 52 9.98 0.31 -4.72
C SER A 52 9.32 1.70 -4.78
N SER A 53 8.74 2.23 -3.69
CA SER A 53 8.05 3.54 -3.69
C SER A 53 8.14 4.30 -2.36
N GLY A 54 7.48 5.47 -2.30
CA GLY A 54 7.39 6.31 -1.10
C GLY A 54 6.29 7.37 -1.19
N PRO A 55 6.00 8.06 -0.07
CA PRO A 55 4.79 8.88 0.08
C PRO A 55 4.79 10.17 -0.75
N SER A 56 5.96 10.59 -1.25
CA SER A 56 6.12 11.76 -2.13
C SER A 56 6.09 11.39 -3.61
N ALA A 57 5.76 10.15 -3.98
CA ALA A 57 5.61 9.78 -5.37
C ALA A 57 4.41 10.52 -5.98
N LYS A 58 4.55 11.06 -7.20
CA LYS A 58 3.52 11.91 -7.83
C LYS A 58 2.19 11.18 -8.11
N TRP A 59 2.22 9.86 -8.17
CA TRP A 59 1.03 9.03 -8.37
C TRP A 59 0.35 8.63 -7.06
N ALA A 60 1.02 8.81 -5.92
CA ALA A 60 0.64 8.21 -4.64
C ALA A 60 -0.50 8.93 -3.92
N VAL A 61 -0.61 10.25 -4.07
CA VAL A 61 -1.58 11.06 -3.34
C VAL A 61 -2.24 12.09 -4.25
N LEU A 62 -3.55 12.25 -4.14
CA LEU A 62 -4.34 13.25 -4.86
C LEU A 62 -4.71 14.44 -3.98
N THR A 63 -5.03 15.54 -4.66
CA THR A 63 -5.77 16.63 -4.03
C THR A 63 -7.26 16.28 -3.95
N PRO A 64 -8.01 16.80 -2.96
CA PRO A 64 -9.46 16.59 -2.85
C PRO A 64 -10.24 16.89 -4.14
N GLN A 65 -9.82 17.93 -4.87
CA GLN A 65 -10.47 18.33 -6.11
C GLN A 65 -10.36 17.24 -7.20
N ILE A 66 -9.18 16.61 -7.33
CA ILE A 66 -8.97 15.55 -8.33
C ILE A 66 -9.66 14.26 -7.90
N ALA A 67 -9.54 13.89 -6.62
CA ALA A 67 -10.19 12.70 -6.07
C ALA A 67 -11.72 12.76 -6.24
N LYS A 68 -12.32 13.91 -5.95
CA LYS A 68 -13.76 14.14 -6.13
C LYS A 68 -14.16 14.07 -7.59
N TYR A 69 -13.44 14.77 -8.47
CA TYR A 69 -13.71 14.74 -9.90
C TYR A 69 -13.68 13.31 -10.47
N ARG A 70 -12.68 12.50 -10.09
CA ARG A 70 -12.56 11.10 -10.53
C ARG A 70 -13.69 10.23 -9.98
N SER A 71 -14.02 10.37 -8.70
CA SER A 71 -15.12 9.66 -8.05
C SER A 71 -16.47 9.97 -8.69
N GLU A 72 -16.77 11.25 -8.98
CA GLU A 72 -17.98 11.66 -9.68
C GLU A 72 -18.05 11.07 -11.10
N LYS A 73 -16.94 11.06 -11.84
CA LYS A 73 -16.87 10.44 -13.17
C LYS A 73 -17.09 8.94 -13.12
N PHE A 74 -16.48 8.26 -12.15
CA PHE A 74 -16.67 6.83 -11.93
C PHE A 74 -18.13 6.50 -11.65
N LEU A 75 -18.76 7.18 -10.68
CA LEU A 75 -20.15 6.90 -10.32
C LEU A 75 -21.12 7.13 -11.47
N ASN A 76 -20.92 8.18 -12.27
CA ASN A 76 -21.75 8.45 -13.45
C ASN A 76 -21.78 7.28 -14.46
N VAL A 77 -20.72 6.48 -14.52
CA VAL A 77 -20.62 5.28 -15.34
C VAL A 77 -21.12 4.06 -14.54
N PHE A 78 -20.56 3.84 -13.35
CA PHE A 78 -20.79 2.68 -12.50
C PHE A 78 -22.27 2.47 -12.15
N THR A 79 -22.99 3.53 -11.76
CA THR A 79 -24.41 3.42 -11.37
C THR A 79 -25.34 3.09 -12.54
N ARG A 80 -24.86 3.12 -13.79
CA ARG A 80 -25.64 2.72 -14.97
C ARG A 80 -25.63 1.21 -15.23
N TYR A 81 -24.63 0.51 -14.71
CA TYR A 81 -24.37 -0.90 -15.03
C TYR A 81 -24.52 -1.84 -13.84
N ILE A 82 -24.68 -1.32 -12.62
CA ILE A 82 -24.75 -2.10 -11.39
C ILE A 82 -26.19 -2.13 -10.90
N THR A 83 -26.75 -3.33 -10.75
CA THR A 83 -28.09 -3.58 -10.19
C THR A 83 -28.07 -4.27 -8.83
N GLU A 84 -26.88 -4.61 -8.32
CA GLU A 84 -26.69 -5.41 -7.10
C GLU A 84 -25.87 -4.67 -6.04
N ARG A 85 -26.11 -5.02 -4.78
CA ARG A 85 -25.42 -4.46 -3.62
C ARG A 85 -24.14 -5.26 -3.38
N TYR A 86 -22.99 -4.57 -3.36
CA TYR A 86 -21.71 -5.18 -3.02
C TYR A 86 -21.50 -5.12 -1.50
N GLU A 87 -21.36 -6.29 -0.88
CA GLU A 87 -20.99 -6.47 0.53
C GLU A 87 -19.91 -7.56 0.59
N SER A 88 -18.79 -7.31 1.27
CA SER A 88 -17.75 -8.33 1.49
C SER A 88 -17.06 -8.10 2.83
N ASP A 89 -16.63 -9.20 3.46
CA ASP A 89 -16.02 -9.26 4.78
C ASP A 89 -14.51 -9.53 4.60
N CYS A 90 -13.74 -8.49 4.32
CA CYS A 90 -12.33 -8.60 3.94
C CYS A 90 -11.35 -8.14 5.02
N LEU A 91 -11.80 -7.45 6.08
CA LEU A 91 -10.88 -6.93 7.08
C LEU A 91 -10.45 -8.01 8.06
N TYR A 92 -9.39 -8.71 7.70
CA TYR A 92 -8.68 -9.65 8.57
C TYR A 92 -7.18 -9.40 8.58
N LEU A 93 -6.49 -10.10 9.49
CA LEU A 93 -5.03 -10.17 9.51
C LEU A 93 -4.57 -11.62 9.62
N ASN A 94 -3.39 -11.88 9.06
CA ASN A 94 -2.67 -13.14 9.17
C ASN A 94 -1.47 -12.94 10.08
N MET A 95 -1.14 -13.96 10.88
CA MET A 95 0.03 -13.92 11.76
C MET A 95 0.85 -15.20 11.65
N TRP A 96 2.15 -15.03 11.54
CA TRP A 96 3.14 -16.09 11.65
C TRP A 96 4.02 -15.79 12.86
N ILE A 97 3.99 -16.71 13.82
CA ILE A 97 4.69 -16.58 15.09
C ILE A 97 5.59 -17.79 15.23
N SER A 98 6.90 -17.55 15.35
CA SER A 98 7.86 -18.63 15.61
C SER A 98 7.60 -19.23 16.99
N ILE A 99 7.35 -20.55 17.05
CA ILE A 99 7.21 -21.30 18.30
C ILE A 99 8.62 -21.65 18.78
N ASN A 100 9.29 -20.67 19.36
CA ASN A 100 10.45 -20.93 20.20
C ASN A 100 10.02 -20.77 21.66
N ASP A 101 10.60 -21.56 22.57
CA ASP A 101 10.39 -21.56 24.04
C ASP A 101 10.85 -20.24 24.71
N GLN A 102 10.66 -19.11 24.04
CA GLN A 102 11.19 -17.81 24.41
C GLN A 102 10.36 -17.22 25.55
N GLN A 103 11.04 -16.91 26.66
CA GLN A 103 10.52 -16.10 27.76
C GLN A 103 10.40 -14.60 27.39
N GLU A 104 10.98 -14.18 26.26
CA GLU A 104 11.05 -12.79 25.83
C GLU A 104 10.09 -12.48 24.66
N PRO A 105 9.37 -11.34 24.68
CA PRO A 105 8.46 -10.96 23.60
C PRO A 105 9.19 -10.78 22.26
N LEU A 106 8.60 -11.15 21.12
CA LEU A 106 9.24 -11.05 19.79
C LEU A 106 9.27 -9.60 19.25
N ALA A 107 10.21 -9.30 18.36
CA ALA A 107 10.06 -8.16 17.45
C ALA A 107 8.95 -8.45 16.43
N VAL A 108 8.23 -7.43 15.98
CA VAL A 108 7.04 -7.57 15.13
C VAL A 108 7.26 -6.81 13.83
N MET A 109 7.00 -7.47 12.70
CA MET A 109 7.00 -6.84 11.39
C MET A 109 5.57 -6.89 10.81
N VAL A 110 5.07 -5.73 10.39
CA VAL A 110 3.71 -5.59 9.83
C VAL A 110 3.79 -5.26 8.34
N TRP A 111 3.25 -6.16 7.51
CA TRP A 111 3.29 -6.12 6.06
C TRP A 111 2.06 -5.41 5.47
N PHE A 112 2.33 -4.48 4.55
CA PHE A 112 1.35 -3.87 3.66
C PHE A 112 1.65 -4.29 2.22
N TYR A 113 0.71 -4.96 1.55
CA TYR A 113 0.82 -5.32 0.13
C TYR A 113 0.71 -4.11 -0.80
N GLY A 114 0.93 -4.27 -2.10
CA GLY A 114 1.12 -3.22 -3.09
C GLY A 114 0.01 -3.10 -4.15
N GLU A 115 0.40 -3.22 -5.43
CA GLU A 115 -0.49 -3.17 -6.61
C GLU A 115 -1.31 -1.87 -6.80
N GLY A 116 -0.66 -0.74 -6.55
CA GLY A 116 -1.17 0.56 -6.99
C GLY A 116 -2.47 1.03 -6.34
N PHE A 117 -2.82 0.46 -5.18
CA PHE A 117 -4.11 0.66 -4.52
C PHE A 117 -5.33 0.15 -5.31
N VAL A 118 -5.12 -0.72 -6.32
CA VAL A 118 -6.21 -1.22 -7.19
C VAL A 118 -6.63 -2.64 -6.81
N SER A 119 -5.66 -3.49 -6.54
CA SER A 119 -5.88 -4.92 -6.30
C SER A 119 -4.83 -5.47 -5.34
N GLU A 120 -4.82 -6.81 -5.14
CA GLU A 120 -3.92 -7.59 -4.27
C GLU A 120 -4.51 -8.01 -2.92
N SER A 121 -3.90 -9.02 -2.31
CA SER A 121 -4.29 -9.57 -1.01
C SER A 121 -3.04 -10.07 -0.27
N SER A 122 -3.08 -9.97 1.05
CA SER A 122 -2.05 -10.50 1.94
C SER A 122 -1.98 -12.03 1.96
N THR A 123 -2.95 -12.72 1.34
CA THR A 123 -3.03 -14.18 1.24
C THR A 123 -2.23 -14.79 0.09
N LEU A 124 -1.62 -13.97 -0.78
CA LEU A 124 -0.79 -14.47 -1.87
C LEU A 124 0.41 -15.27 -1.33
N ARG A 125 0.73 -16.39 -2.01
CA ARG A 125 1.83 -17.29 -1.60
C ARG A 125 3.20 -16.63 -1.51
N VAL A 126 3.43 -15.56 -2.27
CA VAL A 126 4.69 -14.80 -2.22
C VAL A 126 4.86 -14.06 -0.88
N TYR A 127 3.76 -13.81 -0.16
CA TYR A 127 3.73 -13.13 1.14
C TYR A 127 3.65 -14.10 2.33
N ASP A 128 3.91 -15.40 2.13
CA ASP A 128 3.96 -16.36 3.23
C ASP A 128 5.09 -16.01 4.22
N GLY A 129 4.68 -15.48 5.38
CA GLY A 129 5.58 -15.03 6.43
C GLY A 129 6.27 -16.15 7.23
N SER A 130 5.93 -17.42 7.01
CA SER A 130 6.40 -18.55 7.84
C SER A 130 7.92 -18.71 7.83
N ILE A 131 8.56 -18.58 6.66
CA ILE A 131 10.01 -18.72 6.49
C ILE A 131 10.73 -17.56 7.18
N LEU A 132 10.27 -16.32 6.97
CA LEU A 132 10.88 -15.15 7.58
C LEU A 132 10.73 -15.17 9.11
N SER A 133 9.53 -15.49 9.59
CA SER A 133 9.22 -15.63 11.02
C SER A 133 10.14 -16.64 11.70
N SER A 134 10.25 -17.85 11.14
CA SER A 134 11.05 -18.94 11.73
C SER A 134 12.55 -18.72 11.66
N THR A 135 13.06 -18.16 10.55
CA THR A 135 14.51 -17.98 10.36
C THR A 135 15.08 -16.77 11.10
N GLN A 136 14.30 -15.69 11.24
CA GLN A 136 14.74 -14.45 11.90
C GLN A 136 14.24 -14.30 13.33
N ASN A 137 13.40 -15.22 13.81
CA ASN A 137 12.80 -15.17 15.14
C ASN A 137 12.04 -13.86 15.38
N VAL A 138 11.13 -13.53 14.45
CA VAL A 138 10.26 -12.35 14.48
C VAL A 138 8.82 -12.77 14.26
N ALA A 139 7.86 -12.01 14.78
CA ALA A 139 6.46 -12.19 14.41
C ALA A 139 6.20 -11.43 13.10
N ILE A 140 5.60 -12.10 12.11
CA ILE A 140 5.16 -11.47 10.87
C ILE A 140 3.64 -11.36 10.93
N ILE A 141 3.13 -10.16 10.67
CA ILE A 141 1.70 -9.89 10.59
C ILE A 141 1.43 -9.26 9.23
N SER A 142 0.51 -9.81 8.46
CA SER A 142 0.02 -9.16 7.25
C SER A 142 -1.44 -8.78 7.44
N ILE A 143 -1.84 -7.63 6.91
CA ILE A 143 -3.17 -7.07 7.13
C ILE A 143 -3.88 -6.93 5.79
N GLU A 144 -5.19 -7.17 5.80
CA GLU A 144 -6.08 -6.80 4.71
C GLU A 144 -6.69 -5.43 4.96
N TYR A 145 -6.89 -4.71 3.86
CA TYR A 145 -7.48 -3.38 3.86
C TYR A 145 -8.18 -3.12 2.52
N ARG A 146 -9.12 -2.18 2.54
CA ARG A 146 -9.90 -1.82 1.35
C ARG A 146 -9.02 -1.24 0.26
N VAL A 147 -9.29 -1.57 -1.00
CA VAL A 147 -8.60 -0.98 -2.16
C VAL A 147 -9.59 -0.34 -3.13
N GLU A 148 -9.06 0.32 -4.16
CA GLU A 148 -9.81 0.93 -5.27
C GLU A 148 -10.93 1.87 -4.78
N PHE A 149 -12.10 1.90 -5.43
CA PHE A 149 -13.18 2.80 -5.01
C PHE A 149 -13.70 2.48 -3.61
N LEU A 150 -13.52 1.26 -3.09
CA LEU A 150 -13.94 0.96 -1.73
C LEU A 150 -12.99 1.52 -0.67
N GLY A 151 -11.72 1.68 -1.01
CA GLY A 151 -10.72 2.31 -0.16
C GLY A 151 -10.69 3.83 -0.28
N PHE A 152 -11.01 4.38 -1.46
CA PHE A 152 -10.67 5.78 -1.78
C PHE A 152 -11.77 6.55 -2.54
N LEU A 153 -13.02 6.09 -2.52
CA LEU A 153 -14.12 6.90 -3.08
C LEU A 153 -14.31 8.17 -2.23
N TYR A 154 -14.31 9.32 -2.91
CA TYR A 154 -14.45 10.62 -2.28
C TYR A 154 -15.46 11.49 -2.99
N LEU A 155 -16.52 11.91 -2.28
CA LEU A 155 -17.51 12.85 -2.81
C LEU A 155 -17.65 14.12 -1.96
N ASP A 156 -16.79 14.30 -0.96
CA ASP A 156 -16.94 15.34 0.05
C ASP A 156 -18.27 15.21 0.80
N THR A 157 -18.63 13.97 1.14
CA THR A 157 -19.83 13.63 1.92
C THR A 157 -19.47 12.63 3.02
N PRO A 158 -20.23 12.57 4.12
CA PRO A 158 -19.99 11.58 5.18
C PRO A 158 -20.03 10.12 4.70
N ASP A 159 -20.81 9.83 3.65
CA ASP A 159 -20.95 8.49 3.10
C ASP A 159 -19.80 8.09 2.15
N ALA A 160 -19.01 9.06 1.69
CA ALA A 160 -17.83 8.83 0.84
C ALA A 160 -16.67 9.77 1.26
N PRO A 161 -16.05 9.50 2.43
CA PRO A 161 -15.10 10.39 3.08
C PRO A 161 -13.63 10.21 2.64
N ASP A 162 -13.35 9.35 1.66
CA ASP A 162 -11.98 8.92 1.27
C ASP A 162 -11.19 8.15 2.34
N ASN A 163 -9.97 7.74 1.98
CA ASN A 163 -8.89 7.19 2.82
C ASN A 163 -9.30 6.02 3.72
N GLN A 164 -10.37 5.33 3.36
CA GLN A 164 -10.94 4.22 4.10
C GLN A 164 -9.94 3.06 4.24
N ASP A 165 -9.15 2.81 3.19
CA ASP A 165 -7.96 1.95 3.19
C ASP A 165 -7.00 2.29 4.36
N LEU A 166 -6.56 3.55 4.44
CA LEU A 166 -5.58 4.00 5.44
C LEU A 166 -6.15 3.93 6.86
N PHE A 167 -7.46 4.13 7.01
CA PHE A 167 -8.13 3.94 8.29
C PHE A 167 -8.28 2.47 8.68
N ASP A 168 -8.43 1.56 7.73
CA ASP A 168 -8.39 0.11 8.01
C ASP A 168 -7.00 -0.31 8.48
N GLN A 169 -5.97 0.18 7.79
CA GLN A 169 -4.57 -0.01 8.15
C GLN A 169 -4.26 0.54 9.54
N GLN A 170 -4.70 1.77 9.84
CA GLN A 170 -4.58 2.39 11.16
C GLN A 170 -5.27 1.57 12.24
N LEU A 171 -6.50 1.12 11.97
CA LEU A 171 -7.26 0.29 12.89
C LEU A 171 -6.52 -1.02 13.19
N ALA A 172 -5.91 -1.63 12.18
CA ALA A 172 -5.13 -2.84 12.34
C ALA A 172 -3.88 -2.61 13.19
N LEU A 173 -3.16 -1.51 12.95
CA LEU A 173 -2.01 -1.14 13.77
C LEU A 173 -2.38 -0.87 15.22
N GLU A 174 -3.50 -0.18 15.48
CA GLU A 174 -4.00 0.03 16.84
C GLU A 174 -4.35 -1.28 17.53
N TRP A 175 -5.02 -2.19 16.80
CA TRP A 175 -5.35 -3.51 17.32
C TRP A 175 -4.09 -4.31 17.64
N ILE A 176 -3.13 -4.38 16.71
CA ILE A 176 -1.85 -5.07 16.91
C ILE A 176 -1.17 -4.50 18.15
N TYR A 177 -0.95 -3.18 18.19
CA TYR A 177 -0.25 -2.50 19.28
C TYR A 177 -0.85 -2.82 20.67
N ARG A 178 -2.18 -2.87 20.77
CA ARG A 178 -2.88 -3.19 22.03
C ARG A 178 -2.82 -4.67 22.40
N ASN A 179 -2.74 -5.57 21.42
CA ASN A 179 -2.88 -7.02 21.63
C ASN A 179 -1.54 -7.78 21.70
N LEU A 180 -0.41 -7.18 21.34
CA LEU A 180 0.90 -7.86 21.34
C LEU A 180 1.27 -8.48 22.70
N ARG A 181 0.90 -7.84 23.82
CA ARG A 181 1.24 -8.30 25.17
C ARG A 181 0.20 -9.21 25.83
N ASN A 182 -1.07 -9.11 25.42
CA ASN A 182 -2.19 -9.81 26.05
C ASN A 182 -3.08 -10.44 24.98
N PHE A 183 -2.50 -11.34 24.19
CA PHE A 183 -3.20 -12.00 23.11
C PHE A 183 -4.25 -12.98 23.66
N GLY A 184 -5.54 -12.69 23.46
CA GLY A 184 -6.65 -13.55 23.87
C GLY A 184 -7.78 -12.88 24.66
N ASP A 185 -7.56 -11.68 25.21
CA ASP A 185 -8.57 -10.96 26.02
C ASP A 185 -9.49 -10.05 25.19
N ASP A 186 -9.03 -9.53 24.05
CA ASP A 186 -9.81 -8.66 23.17
C ASP A 186 -10.34 -9.42 21.96
N THR A 187 -11.49 -10.07 22.14
CA THR A 187 -12.21 -10.79 21.07
C THR A 187 -13.17 -9.89 20.28
N GLN A 188 -13.04 -8.55 20.37
CA GLN A 188 -13.88 -7.65 19.59
C GLN A 188 -13.62 -7.81 18.09
N ARG A 189 -14.50 -8.57 17.45
CA ARG A 189 -14.60 -8.67 15.98
C ARG A 189 -15.09 -7.34 15.44
N ILE A 190 -14.16 -6.49 15.01
CA ILE A 190 -14.52 -5.27 14.28
C ILE A 190 -14.84 -5.70 12.84
N ARG A 191 -16.12 -5.74 12.47
CA ARG A 191 -16.53 -6.07 11.09
C ARG A 191 -16.69 -4.79 10.30
N LEU A 192 -15.90 -4.65 9.24
CA LEU A 192 -16.02 -3.54 8.29
C LEU A 192 -16.03 -4.16 6.89
N PHE A 193 -16.88 -3.60 6.04
CA PHE A 193 -17.30 -4.22 4.78
C PHE A 193 -16.61 -3.59 3.59
N ALA A 194 -16.10 -4.41 2.66
CA ALA A 194 -15.72 -4.01 1.30
C ALA A 194 -15.29 -5.18 0.41
N ASP A 195 -15.69 -5.15 -0.85
CA ASP A 195 -15.34 -6.13 -1.89
C ASP A 195 -14.39 -5.59 -2.97
N GLN A 196 -13.40 -6.39 -3.34
CA GLN A 196 -12.43 -6.03 -4.35
C GLN A 196 -12.98 -6.39 -5.74
N LEU A 197 -13.43 -5.38 -6.48
CA LEU A 197 -13.55 -5.49 -7.94
C LEU A 197 -12.33 -4.81 -8.55
N ALA A 198 -11.42 -5.57 -9.15
CA ALA A 198 -10.41 -4.94 -10.00
C ALA A 198 -11.08 -4.51 -11.32
N LEU A 199 -11.62 -3.29 -11.38
CA LEU A 199 -11.89 -2.64 -12.66
C LEU A 199 -10.61 -1.95 -13.09
N GLU A 200 -10.06 -2.35 -14.24
CA GLU A 200 -8.90 -1.72 -14.85
C GLU A 200 -9.17 -0.21 -15.01
N SER A 201 -8.53 0.57 -14.14
CA SER A 201 -8.63 2.02 -14.12
C SER A 201 -7.94 2.59 -15.36
N TYR A 202 -8.74 2.95 -16.36
CA TYR A 202 -8.26 3.55 -17.60
C TYR A 202 -8.03 5.06 -17.45
N ASN A 203 -6.88 5.53 -17.95
CA ASN A 203 -6.46 6.92 -18.17
C ASN A 203 -6.01 7.76 -16.96
N SER A 204 -4.84 7.42 -16.39
CA SER A 204 -4.06 8.37 -15.58
C SER A 204 -2.55 8.35 -15.89
N GLY A 205 -2.16 8.54 -17.15
CA GLY A 205 -0.75 8.72 -17.53
C GLY A 205 0.14 7.49 -17.31
N PHE A 206 1.47 7.65 -17.42
CA PHE A 206 2.46 6.56 -17.48
C PHE A 206 2.39 5.58 -16.29
N ILE A 207 2.18 6.10 -15.07
CA ILE A 207 1.84 5.35 -13.85
C ILE A 207 0.86 6.25 -13.10
N GLY A 208 -0.43 5.94 -13.15
CA GLY A 208 -1.40 6.63 -12.32
C GLY A 208 -2.67 5.81 -12.20
N TYR A 209 -3.18 5.76 -10.99
CA TYR A 209 -4.34 4.99 -10.61
C TYR A 209 -5.51 5.94 -10.32
N THR A 210 -6.74 5.51 -10.57
CA THR A 210 -7.94 6.37 -10.42
C THR A 210 -8.17 6.72 -8.96
N PHE A 211 -8.09 5.70 -8.10
CA PHE A 211 -8.40 5.72 -6.68
C PHE A 211 -7.12 5.46 -5.90
N VAL A 212 -6.65 6.48 -5.19
CA VAL A 212 -5.44 6.46 -4.36
C VAL A 212 -5.69 7.42 -3.18
N PRO A 213 -4.86 7.43 -2.13
CA PRO A 213 -5.02 8.33 -1.01
C PRO A 213 -5.18 9.81 -1.40
N THR A 214 -5.92 10.55 -0.57
CA THR A 214 -6.16 11.99 -0.76
C THR A 214 -5.73 12.78 0.46
N ILE A 215 -5.25 13.99 0.22
CA ILE A 215 -4.94 14.95 1.29
C ILE A 215 -6.24 15.34 2.01
N ASP A 216 -6.49 14.79 3.19
CA ASP A 216 -7.74 14.94 3.96
C ASP A 216 -7.60 15.87 5.18
N ALA A 217 -6.41 16.40 5.43
CA ALA A 217 -6.07 17.19 6.62
C ALA A 217 -6.25 16.44 7.96
N ASP A 218 -6.41 15.11 7.92
CA ASP A 218 -6.54 14.24 9.11
C ASP A 218 -5.45 13.16 9.12
N PHE A 219 -5.57 12.14 8.27
CA PHE A 219 -4.55 11.12 8.12
C PHE A 219 -3.35 11.66 7.32
N ILE A 220 -3.61 12.42 6.26
CA ILE A 220 -2.63 13.11 5.43
C ILE A 220 -2.80 14.63 5.65
N PRO A 221 -2.05 15.24 6.58
CA PRO A 221 -2.30 16.61 7.02
C PRO A 221 -2.19 17.67 5.93
N TYR A 222 -1.24 17.49 5.01
CA TYR A 222 -0.98 18.34 3.85
C TYR A 222 -0.07 17.59 2.88
N ASP A 223 0.33 18.24 1.80
CA ASP A 223 1.16 17.67 0.74
C ASP A 223 2.39 16.88 1.28
N PRO A 224 2.55 15.59 0.94
CA PRO A 224 3.64 14.75 1.45
C PRO A 224 5.05 15.28 1.17
N GLU A 225 5.29 15.90 0.01
CA GLU A 225 6.59 16.49 -0.34
C GLU A 225 6.90 17.68 0.59
N GLN A 226 5.89 18.48 0.94
CA GLN A 226 6.01 19.51 1.96
C GLN A 226 6.27 18.95 3.36
N ILE A 227 5.61 17.86 3.75
CA ILE A 227 5.82 17.23 5.08
C ILE A 227 7.28 16.75 5.19
N VAL A 228 7.76 16.06 4.15
CA VAL A 228 9.13 15.54 4.07
C VAL A 228 10.15 16.67 4.09
N SER A 229 9.96 17.72 3.28
CA SER A 229 10.89 18.87 3.21
C SER A 229 10.96 19.66 4.52
N LYS A 230 9.84 19.81 5.23
CA LYS A 230 9.78 20.42 6.58
C LYS A 230 10.29 19.48 7.69
N ARG A 231 10.56 18.22 7.36
CA ARG A 231 10.96 17.16 8.29
C ARG A 231 9.95 16.91 9.41
N ASP A 232 8.68 17.11 9.11
CA ASP A 232 7.55 16.87 10.03
C ASP A 232 7.04 15.44 9.87
N PHE A 233 7.90 14.47 10.17
CA PHE A 233 7.56 13.05 10.12
C PHE A 233 8.23 12.31 11.27
N LYS A 234 7.79 11.09 11.55
CA LYS A 234 8.34 10.27 12.64
C LYS A 234 9.86 10.13 12.51
N ARG A 235 10.59 10.34 13.62
CA ARG A 235 12.02 10.08 13.71
C ARG A 235 12.25 8.61 14.08
N CYS A 236 12.70 7.81 13.12
CA CYS A 236 13.06 6.42 13.31
C CYS A 236 14.10 5.96 12.27
N SER A 237 14.58 4.73 12.43
CA SER A 237 15.31 4.05 11.36
C SER A 237 14.36 3.78 10.20
N ILE A 238 14.81 4.14 8.99
CA ILE A 238 14.08 3.94 7.74
C ILE A 238 15.05 3.27 6.76
N SER A 239 14.63 2.13 6.20
CA SER A 239 15.31 1.49 5.07
C SER A 239 14.52 1.76 3.79
N LEU A 240 15.22 2.15 2.73
CA LEU A 240 14.63 2.40 1.41
C LEU A 240 15.33 1.52 0.39
N ALA A 241 14.57 0.88 -0.50
CA ALA A 241 15.11 0.06 -1.57
C ALA A 241 14.33 0.25 -2.87
N VAL A 242 15.02 0.11 -4.00
CA VAL A 242 14.42 0.09 -5.35
C VAL A 242 15.09 -1.02 -6.17
N ASN A 243 14.34 -1.60 -7.07
CA ASN A 243 14.87 -2.52 -8.06
C ASN A 243 15.64 -1.78 -9.14
N LYS A 244 16.56 -2.49 -9.80
CA LYS A 244 17.36 -1.94 -10.90
C LYS A 244 16.48 -1.42 -12.06
N ASP A 245 15.38 -2.11 -12.34
CA ASP A 245 14.57 -1.95 -13.55
C ASP A 245 13.05 -1.81 -13.23
N GLU A 246 12.66 -1.00 -12.23
CA GLU A 246 11.27 -0.80 -11.76
C GLU A 246 10.26 -0.49 -12.89
N GLY A 247 10.68 0.31 -13.88
CA GLY A 247 9.80 0.74 -14.97
C GLY A 247 9.46 -0.36 -15.97
N THR A 248 10.21 -1.46 -16.00
CA THR A 248 10.03 -2.50 -17.04
C THR A 248 8.72 -3.25 -16.89
N TYR A 249 8.22 -3.43 -15.67
CA TYR A 249 6.92 -4.06 -15.40
C TYR A 249 5.78 -3.26 -16.02
N PHE A 250 5.78 -1.94 -15.87
CA PHE A 250 4.69 -1.08 -16.36
C PHE A 250 4.65 -0.95 -17.88
N ASN A 251 5.78 -1.15 -18.57
CA ASN A 251 5.88 -0.97 -20.03
C ASN A 251 4.97 -1.89 -20.85
N VAL A 252 4.53 -3.03 -20.29
CA VAL A 252 3.62 -3.96 -21.00
C VAL A 252 2.15 -3.57 -20.88
N TYR A 253 1.80 -2.75 -19.88
CA TYR A 253 0.43 -2.31 -19.60
C TYR A 253 0.10 -0.96 -20.24
N ILE A 254 1.08 -0.30 -20.87
CA ILE A 254 0.88 0.97 -21.55
C ILE A 254 0.21 0.71 -22.89
N PRO A 255 -0.97 1.30 -23.16
CA PRO A 255 -1.52 1.28 -24.50
C PRO A 255 -0.60 2.11 -25.41
N TYR A 256 0.15 1.43 -26.27
CA TYR A 256 0.83 2.11 -27.37
C TYR A 256 -0.22 2.72 -28.28
N GLU A 257 0.05 3.88 -28.89
CA GLU A 257 -0.90 4.58 -29.80
C GLU A 257 -1.45 3.69 -30.95
N ASN A 258 -0.84 2.51 -31.18
CA ASN A 258 -1.22 1.52 -32.18
C ASN A 258 -1.84 0.23 -31.60
N MET A 259 -2.15 0.17 -30.30
CA MET A 259 -2.81 -0.98 -29.68
C MET A 259 -4.33 -0.78 -29.68
N SER A 260 -5.03 -1.66 -30.40
CA SER A 260 -6.48 -1.71 -30.45
C SER A 260 -7.02 -2.51 -29.26
N ILE A 261 -7.98 -1.93 -28.53
CA ILE A 261 -8.74 -2.65 -27.48
C ILE A 261 -9.72 -3.69 -28.05
N TYR A 262 -9.88 -3.72 -29.39
CA TYR A 262 -10.82 -4.60 -30.08
C TYR A 262 -10.12 -5.70 -30.91
N SER A 263 -8.78 -5.73 -30.94
CA SER A 263 -8.03 -6.73 -31.70
C SER A 263 -6.67 -7.03 -31.08
N TRP A 264 -6.18 -8.27 -31.23
CA TRP A 264 -4.83 -8.67 -30.82
C TRP A 264 -3.78 -7.70 -31.39
N SER A 265 -3.09 -7.01 -30.50
CA SER A 265 -2.04 -6.05 -30.87
C SER A 265 -0.69 -6.66 -30.48
N TYR A 266 0.08 -7.10 -31.47
CA TYR A 266 1.39 -7.71 -31.25
C TYR A 266 2.47 -6.61 -31.16
N VAL A 267 3.19 -6.53 -30.05
CA VAL A 267 4.35 -5.63 -29.92
C VAL A 267 5.57 -6.31 -30.52
N ASP A 268 6.03 -5.84 -31.67
CA ASP A 268 7.30 -6.30 -32.23
C ASP A 268 8.51 -5.63 -31.56
N TYR A 269 9.69 -6.21 -31.72
CA TYR A 269 10.92 -5.72 -31.11
C TYR A 269 11.23 -4.25 -31.46
N LYS A 270 10.84 -3.78 -32.65
CA LYS A 270 11.06 -2.39 -33.08
C LYS A 270 10.12 -1.42 -32.36
N THR A 271 8.86 -1.81 -32.20
CA THR A 271 7.84 -1.07 -31.45
C THR A 271 8.22 -0.97 -29.98
N PHE A 272 8.69 -2.08 -29.40
CA PHE A 272 9.25 -2.10 -28.05
C PHE A 272 10.47 -1.17 -27.89
N GLN A 273 11.43 -1.21 -28.82
CA GLN A 273 12.60 -0.31 -28.78
C GLN A 273 12.22 1.17 -28.98
N HIS A 274 11.19 1.47 -29.77
CA HIS A 274 10.69 2.83 -29.95
C HIS A 274 10.03 3.35 -28.66
N ALA A 275 9.21 2.52 -28.02
CA ALA A 275 8.60 2.80 -26.72
C ALA A 275 9.64 3.16 -25.66
N ILE A 276 10.66 2.30 -25.48
CA ILE A 276 11.76 2.51 -24.52
C ILE A 276 12.47 3.84 -24.77
N LYS A 277 12.68 4.24 -26.04
CA LYS A 277 13.31 5.53 -26.37
C LYS A 277 12.46 6.73 -25.98
N GLN A 278 11.13 6.66 -26.13
CA GLN A 278 10.24 7.74 -25.69
C GLN A 278 10.16 7.86 -24.15
N ILE A 279 10.23 6.72 -23.46
CA ILE A 279 10.24 6.63 -22.00
C ILE A 279 11.52 7.25 -21.42
N CYS A 280 12.70 6.91 -21.96
CA CYS A 280 13.97 7.40 -21.45
C CYS A 280 14.25 8.89 -21.76
N PHE A 281 13.72 9.45 -22.85
CA PHE A 281 13.97 10.85 -23.22
C PHE A 281 13.03 11.86 -22.56
N SER A 282 11.96 11.41 -21.92
CA SER A 282 11.05 12.28 -21.16
C SER A 282 11.59 12.64 -19.77
N PHE A 283 12.62 11.94 -19.28
CA PHE A 283 13.42 12.34 -18.12
C PHE A 283 14.59 13.22 -18.57
N HIS A 284 14.35 14.52 -18.73
CA HIS A 284 15.43 15.50 -18.74
C HIS A 284 16.04 15.60 -17.34
N PHE A 285 16.93 14.68 -16.99
CA PHE A 285 17.89 14.88 -15.91
C PHE A 285 18.86 15.97 -16.37
N GLN A 286 18.65 17.21 -15.95
CA GLN A 286 19.74 18.18 -15.93
C GLN A 286 20.74 17.74 -14.86
N SER A 287 21.70 16.94 -15.31
CA SER A 287 23.09 16.83 -14.86
C SER A 287 23.38 17.12 -13.38
N VAL A 288 23.54 16.06 -12.59
CA VAL A 288 24.56 16.03 -11.53
C VAL A 288 25.37 14.74 -11.72
N LEU A 289 26.69 14.93 -11.86
CA LEU A 289 27.79 13.95 -11.91
C LEU A 289 28.25 13.49 -13.31
N SER A 290 29.14 14.30 -13.87
CA SER A 290 30.27 13.83 -14.65
C SER A 290 31.11 12.83 -13.82
N CYS A 291 31.37 11.65 -14.36
CA CYS A 291 32.48 10.83 -13.89
C CYS A 291 33.37 10.49 -15.10
N SER A 292 34.53 11.13 -15.14
CA SER A 292 35.61 10.86 -16.07
C SER A 292 36.19 9.48 -15.81
N THR A 293 36.29 8.64 -16.83
CA THR A 293 37.17 7.47 -16.78
C THR A 293 38.42 7.76 -17.59
N THR A 294 39.49 8.13 -16.88
CA THR A 294 40.87 7.94 -17.32
C THR A 294 41.16 6.45 -17.48
N LYS A 295 41.56 6.05 -18.69
CA LYS A 295 42.79 5.29 -18.98
C LYS A 295 43.16 5.49 -20.45
#